data_AF-A0A1V2IB86-F1
#
_entry.id   AF-A0A1V2IB86-F1
#
_cell.length_a   1.000
_cell.length_b   1.000
_cell.length_c   1.000
_cell.angle_alpha   90.00
_cell.angle_beta   90.00
_cell.angle_gamma   90.00
#
_symmetry.space_group_name_H-M   'P 1'
#
loop_
_entity.id
_entity.type
_entity.pdbx_description
1 polymer ?
#
loop_
_entity_poly.entity_id
_entity_poly.type
_entity_poly.pdbx_seq_one_letter_code
_entity_poly.pdbx_strand_id
1 'polypeptide(L)'
;MNQQIGSVLAGLAGWFVRLYRRPGVRAGIVCLLALAAAGPLLGLLWAAAAPHLDVAASISGSENAFTTQADIDATFGFICLGAGIAAGVLARLRAADAGWPVPVGLTAGGFAGSLLAGWIGHLVRSPGVLDQLPPNAGSYVISLVDMRVRSTGLYLVLPLTALLVLALSLWLPAPWPRGRRRGTELVAQPAGLAEPDAVFAAASAFQPRPLPFADDGPSAPGVDTPDAASPNGAAPNGAAPTGSDRVGVGGAGGSEDPGPEGQDDGEVSRPRMPLGDVERPS
;
A
#
# COMPACT_ATOMS: atom_id res chain seq x y z
N MET A 1 -21.94 28.66 33.37
CA MET A 1 -21.22 27.55 32.69
C MET A 1 -20.82 27.86 31.24
N ASN A 2 -21.66 28.50 30.41
CA ASN A 2 -21.34 28.71 28.98
C ASN A 2 -20.10 29.59 28.68
N GLN A 3 -19.79 30.59 29.52
CA GLN A 3 -18.60 31.44 29.29
C GLN A 3 -17.26 30.71 29.53
N GLN A 4 -17.25 29.69 30.40
CA GLN A 4 -16.03 28.95 30.72
C GLN A 4 -15.66 27.96 29.60
N ILE A 5 -16.66 27.43 28.89
CA ILE A 5 -16.44 26.54 27.73
C ILE A 5 -15.86 27.33 26.55
N GLY A 6 -16.35 28.55 26.33
CA GLY A 6 -15.89 29.40 25.23
C GLY A 6 -14.41 29.80 25.33
N SER A 7 -13.94 30.16 26.53
CA SER A 7 -12.53 30.53 26.75
C SER A 7 -11.58 29.34 26.58
N VAL A 8 -12.00 28.14 27.00
CA VAL A 8 -11.23 26.90 26.82
C VAL A 8 -11.11 26.54 25.33
N LEU A 9 -12.21 26.62 24.58
CA LEU A 9 -12.20 26.32 23.14
C LEU A 9 -11.35 27.34 22.35
N ALA A 10 -11.44 28.63 22.67
CA ALA A 10 -10.61 29.66 22.03
C ALA A 10 -9.11 29.50 22.35
N GLY A 11 -8.79 29.14 23.60
CA GLY A 11 -7.42 28.83 24.01
C GLY A 11 -6.85 27.62 23.28
N LEU A 12 -7.63 26.55 23.15
CA LEU A 12 -7.25 25.36 22.38
C LEU A 12 -7.04 25.69 20.91
N ALA A 13 -7.96 26.42 20.27
CA ALA A 13 -7.84 26.81 18.87
C ALA A 13 -6.56 27.63 18.61
N GLY A 14 -6.27 28.63 19.45
CA GLY A 14 -5.04 29.42 19.36
C GLY A 14 -3.77 28.59 19.55
N TRP A 15 -3.81 27.62 20.45
CA TRP A 15 -2.72 26.66 20.68
C TRP A 15 -2.49 25.75 19.47
N PHE A 16 -3.55 25.20 18.88
CA PHE A 16 -3.48 24.39 17.66
C PHE A 16 -2.92 25.18 16.46
N VAL A 17 -3.34 26.43 16.27
CA VAL A 17 -2.81 27.27 15.18
C VAL A 17 -1.30 27.52 15.36
N ARG A 18 -0.82 27.75 16.59
CA ARG A 18 0.63 27.89 16.85
C ARG A 18 1.38 26.59 16.61
N LEU A 19 0.82 25.45 17.02
CA LEU A 19 1.42 24.14 16.76
C LEU A 19 1.53 23.89 15.25
N TYR A 20 0.45 24.15 14.51
CA TYR A 20 0.37 23.96 13.06
C TYR A 20 1.31 24.87 12.27
N ARG A 21 1.68 26.04 12.79
CA ARG A 21 2.68 26.91 12.14
C ARG A 21 4.09 26.34 12.21
N ARG A 22 4.38 25.38 13.10
CA ARG A 22 5.70 24.76 13.15
C ARG A 22 5.87 23.84 11.93
N PRO A 23 6.94 24.03 11.13
CA PRO A 23 7.14 23.25 9.90
C PRO A 23 7.17 21.73 10.17
N GLY A 24 7.69 21.32 11.33
CA GLY A 24 7.70 19.91 11.72
C GLY A 24 6.31 19.29 11.93
N VAL A 25 5.39 20.04 12.54
CA VAL A 25 4.00 19.57 12.76
C VAL A 25 3.27 19.41 11.43
N ARG A 26 3.48 20.33 10.48
CA ARG A 26 2.91 20.20 9.13
C ARG A 26 3.41 18.94 8.44
N ALA A 27 4.71 18.64 8.52
CA ALA A 27 5.27 17.43 7.94
C ALA A 27 4.65 16.16 8.54
N GLY A 28 4.47 16.11 9.86
CA GLY A 28 3.78 15.01 10.54
C GLY A 28 2.33 14.85 10.08
N ILE A 29 1.57 15.93 9.99
CA ILE A 29 0.18 15.91 9.49
C ILE A 29 0.13 15.44 8.04
N VAL A 30 1.04 15.92 7.17
CA VAL A 30 1.11 15.48 5.78
C VAL A 30 1.41 13.98 5.70
N CYS A 31 2.35 13.46 6.50
CA CYS A 31 2.64 12.02 6.55
C CYS A 31 1.40 11.21 7.00
N LEU A 32 0.70 11.71 8.02
CA LEU A 32 -0.52 11.10 8.52
C LEU A 32 -1.58 10.99 7.43
N LEU A 33 -1.89 12.11 6.78
CA LEU A 33 -2.93 12.19 5.74
C LEU A 33 -2.53 11.39 4.50
N ALA A 34 -1.26 11.45 4.09
CA ALA A 34 -0.77 10.71 2.92
C ALA A 34 -0.91 9.20 3.12
N LEU A 35 -0.52 8.67 4.29
CA LEU A 35 -0.65 7.24 4.58
C LEU A 35 -2.11 6.81 4.77
N ALA A 36 -2.92 7.62 5.44
CA ALA A 36 -4.35 7.35 5.57
C ALA A 36 -5.04 7.30 4.19
N ALA A 37 -4.70 8.23 3.30
CA ALA A 37 -5.22 8.28 1.93
C ALA A 37 -4.67 7.17 1.01
N ALA A 38 -3.45 6.67 1.28
CA ALA A 38 -2.90 5.52 0.57
C ALA A 38 -3.62 4.21 0.91
N GLY A 39 -4.18 4.09 2.13
CA GLY A 39 -4.90 2.91 2.60
C GLY A 39 -5.93 2.36 1.61
N PRO A 40 -6.92 3.16 1.15
CA PRO A 40 -7.86 2.75 0.10
C PRO A 40 -7.24 2.15 -1.15
N LEU A 41 -6.17 2.75 -1.66
CA LEU A 41 -5.48 2.26 -2.86
C LEU A 41 -4.79 0.91 -2.60
N LEU A 42 -4.18 0.75 -1.42
CA LEU A 42 -3.60 -0.52 -1.00
C LEU A 42 -4.67 -1.61 -0.79
N GLY A 43 -5.86 -1.24 -0.31
CA GLY A 43 -7.00 -2.15 -0.17
C GLY A 43 -7.50 -2.66 -1.53
N LEU A 44 -7.58 -1.78 -2.53
CA LEU A 44 -7.91 -2.16 -3.91
C LEU A 44 -6.83 -3.05 -4.53
N LEU A 45 -5.56 -2.71 -4.31
CA LEU A 45 -4.43 -3.52 -4.77
C LEU A 45 -4.45 -4.92 -4.13
N TRP A 46 -4.74 -5.00 -2.83
CA TRP A 46 -4.87 -6.27 -2.14
C TRP A 46 -6.06 -7.09 -2.66
N ALA A 47 -7.22 -6.47 -2.86
CA ALA A 47 -8.38 -7.16 -3.43
C ALA A 47 -8.09 -7.74 -4.83
N ALA A 48 -7.29 -7.04 -5.63
CA ALA A 48 -6.87 -7.49 -6.96
C ALA A 48 -5.78 -8.59 -6.92
N ALA A 49 -4.86 -8.53 -5.96
CA ALA A 49 -3.70 -9.41 -5.88
C ALA A 49 -3.95 -10.70 -5.08
N ALA A 50 -4.90 -10.70 -4.15
CA ALA A 50 -5.12 -11.82 -3.26
C ALA A 50 -5.65 -13.05 -4.05
N PRO A 51 -5.23 -14.28 -3.70
CA PRO A 51 -5.70 -15.49 -4.38
C PRO A 51 -7.19 -15.73 -4.11
N HIS A 52 -7.89 -16.36 -5.07
CA HIS A 52 -9.32 -16.64 -4.95
C HIS A 52 -9.54 -17.84 -4.04
N LEU A 53 -10.49 -17.73 -3.12
CA LEU A 53 -10.82 -18.80 -2.19
C LEU A 53 -11.82 -19.75 -2.84
N ASP A 54 -11.46 -21.03 -2.91
CA ASP A 54 -12.36 -22.08 -3.39
C ASP A 54 -13.37 -22.42 -2.28
N VAL A 55 -14.60 -21.95 -2.46
CA VAL A 55 -15.71 -22.15 -1.52
C VAL A 55 -16.05 -23.63 -1.37
N ALA A 56 -15.95 -24.43 -2.45
CA ALA A 56 -16.24 -25.85 -2.40
C ALA A 56 -15.19 -26.61 -1.57
N ALA A 57 -13.90 -26.28 -1.76
CA ALA A 57 -12.80 -26.83 -0.96
C ALA A 57 -12.86 -26.41 0.52
N SER A 58 -13.49 -25.27 0.82
CA SER A 58 -13.70 -24.77 2.18
C SER A 58 -14.85 -25.50 2.89
N ILE A 59 -15.95 -25.79 2.16
CA ILE A 59 -17.09 -26.54 2.69
C ILE A 59 -16.72 -27.99 3.00
N SER A 60 -15.82 -28.60 2.21
CA SER A 60 -15.33 -29.96 2.46
C SER A 60 -14.34 -30.08 3.62
N GLY A 61 -13.98 -28.97 4.27
CA GLY A 61 -13.03 -28.95 5.38
C GLY A 61 -11.59 -29.26 4.96
N SER A 62 -11.23 -29.00 3.69
CA SER A 62 -9.89 -29.32 3.22
C SER A 62 -8.84 -28.40 3.84
N GLU A 63 -7.65 -28.95 4.10
CA GLU A 63 -6.48 -28.19 4.58
C GLU A 63 -6.09 -27.05 3.63
N ASN A 64 -6.45 -27.18 2.35
CA ASN A 64 -6.19 -26.19 1.30
C ASN A 64 -6.92 -24.84 1.52
N ALA A 65 -8.03 -24.83 2.27
CA ALA A 65 -8.72 -23.59 2.61
C ALA A 65 -7.91 -22.73 3.59
N PHE A 66 -7.23 -23.38 4.56
CA PHE A 66 -6.39 -22.69 5.54
C PHE A 66 -5.11 -22.14 4.92
N THR A 67 -4.48 -22.88 4.00
CA THR A 67 -3.30 -22.40 3.26
C THR A 67 -3.66 -21.19 2.40
N THR A 68 -4.77 -21.24 1.67
CA THR A 68 -5.25 -20.11 0.86
C THR A 68 -5.53 -18.89 1.73
N GLN A 69 -6.12 -19.06 2.92
CA GLN A 69 -6.35 -17.97 3.86
C GLN A 69 -5.04 -17.36 4.36
N ALA A 70 -4.04 -18.19 4.69
CA ALA A 70 -2.72 -17.71 5.07
C ALA A 70 -2.05 -16.93 3.94
N ASP A 71 -2.20 -17.35 2.68
CA ASP A 71 -1.65 -16.65 1.51
C ASP A 71 -2.32 -15.28 1.28
N ILE A 72 -3.63 -15.17 1.54
CA ILE A 72 -4.37 -13.91 1.46
C ILE A 72 -3.84 -12.90 2.49
N ASP A 73 -3.66 -13.35 3.74
CA ASP A 73 -3.11 -12.56 4.84
C ASP A 73 -1.64 -12.17 4.55
N ALA A 74 -0.84 -13.12 4.05
CA ALA A 74 0.55 -12.87 3.66
C ALA A 74 0.65 -11.82 2.54
N THR A 75 -0.20 -11.90 1.52
CA THR A 75 -0.27 -10.92 0.43
C THR A 75 -0.54 -9.51 0.94
N PHE A 76 -1.50 -9.36 1.86
CA PHE A 76 -1.77 -8.08 2.53
C PHE A 76 -0.54 -7.57 3.29
N GLY A 77 0.11 -8.46 4.04
CA GLY A 77 1.35 -8.17 4.77
C GLY A 77 2.47 -7.66 3.85
N PHE A 78 2.71 -8.31 2.70
CA PHE A 78 3.73 -7.90 1.73
C PHE A 78 3.43 -6.54 1.10
N ILE A 79 2.15 -6.26 0.78
CA ILE A 79 1.73 -4.95 0.28
C ILE A 79 1.99 -3.87 1.34
N CYS A 80 1.62 -4.12 2.60
CA CYS A 80 1.86 -3.22 3.72
C CYS A 80 3.36 -2.98 3.97
N LEU A 81 4.18 -4.04 3.87
CA LEU A 81 5.63 -3.98 4.00
C LEU A 81 6.24 -3.09 2.92
N GLY A 82 5.90 -3.30 1.65
CA GLY A 82 6.39 -2.49 0.54
C GLY A 82 6.00 -1.01 0.66
N ALA A 83 4.74 -0.76 1.02
CA ALA A 83 4.25 0.60 1.26
C ALA A 83 4.93 1.29 2.45
N GLY A 84 5.16 0.55 3.54
CA GLY A 84 5.87 1.07 4.71
C GLY A 84 7.32 1.43 4.40
N ILE A 85 8.02 0.60 3.62
CA ILE A 85 9.38 0.92 3.14
C ILE A 85 9.38 2.22 2.34
N ALA A 86 8.48 2.35 1.37
CA ALA A 86 8.37 3.57 0.56
C ALA A 86 8.06 4.80 1.42
N ALA A 87 7.17 4.68 2.40
CA ALA A 87 6.81 5.75 3.31
C ALA A 87 7.98 6.18 4.21
N GLY A 88 8.73 5.23 4.77
CA GLY A 88 9.91 5.52 5.59
C GLY A 88 11.00 6.24 4.80
N VAL A 89 11.27 5.81 3.57
CA VAL A 89 12.21 6.48 2.65
C VAL A 89 11.71 7.89 2.32
N LEU A 90 10.43 8.04 1.96
CA LEU A 90 9.87 9.34 1.60
C LEU A 90 9.89 10.32 2.77
N ALA A 91 9.59 9.85 3.99
CA ALA A 91 9.70 10.63 5.21
C ALA A 91 11.13 11.07 5.48
N ARG A 92 12.12 10.19 5.29
CA ARG A 92 13.55 10.56 5.38
C ARG A 92 13.93 11.65 4.37
N LEU A 93 13.46 11.55 3.13
CA LEU A 93 13.80 12.50 2.07
C LEU A 93 13.13 13.87 2.24
N ARG A 94 11.91 13.90 2.76
CA ARG A 94 11.09 15.12 2.82
C ARG A 94 11.02 15.76 4.20
N ALA A 95 11.28 15.00 5.26
CA ALA A 95 10.96 15.41 6.62
C ALA A 95 12.00 14.96 7.67
N ALA A 96 13.23 14.58 7.28
CA ALA A 96 14.25 14.21 8.26
C ALA A 96 14.51 15.28 9.33
N ASP A 97 14.45 16.56 8.95
CA ASP A 97 14.74 17.68 9.84
C ASP A 97 13.49 18.16 10.61
N ALA A 98 12.31 17.55 10.40
CA ALA A 98 11.05 17.95 11.03
C ALA A 98 10.88 17.42 12.47
N GLY A 99 11.73 16.50 12.90
CA GLY A 99 11.77 15.97 14.27
C GLY A 99 10.63 14.99 14.60
N TRP A 100 10.29 14.93 15.89
CA TRP A 100 9.36 13.93 16.46
C TRP A 100 7.92 13.89 15.89
N PRO A 101 7.33 14.96 15.29
CA PRO A 101 5.99 14.86 14.73
C PRO A 101 5.88 13.90 13.53
N VAL A 102 6.99 13.66 12.82
CA VAL A 102 7.03 12.76 11.65
C VAL A 102 6.78 11.30 12.03
N PRO A 103 7.52 10.68 12.97
CA PRO A 103 7.24 9.31 13.38
C PRO A 103 5.83 9.16 13.96
N VAL A 104 5.32 10.15 14.69
CA VAL A 104 3.93 10.13 15.17
C VAL A 104 2.94 10.12 14.01
N GLY A 105 3.13 10.99 13.01
CA GLY A 105 2.32 11.02 11.80
C GLY A 105 2.38 9.73 10.99
N LEU A 106 3.56 9.14 10.83
CA LEU A 106 3.74 7.84 10.17
C LEU A 106 3.05 6.71 10.92
N THR A 107 3.13 6.70 12.24
CA THR A 107 2.50 5.65 13.07
C THR A 107 0.98 5.73 12.98
N ALA A 108 0.43 6.92 13.24
CA ALA A 108 -1.02 7.13 13.25
C ALA A 108 -1.62 7.00 11.84
N GLY A 109 -0.99 7.62 10.84
CA GLY A 109 -1.43 7.52 9.45
C GLY A 109 -1.24 6.13 8.87
N GLY A 110 -0.15 5.45 9.23
CA GLY A 110 0.11 4.09 8.78
C GLY A 110 -0.90 3.10 9.35
N PHE A 111 -1.19 3.21 10.64
CA PHE A 111 -2.23 2.40 11.28
C PHE A 111 -3.63 2.67 10.70
N ALA A 112 -4.00 3.95 10.52
CA ALA A 112 -5.27 4.32 9.88
C ALA A 112 -5.35 3.81 8.43
N GLY A 113 -4.25 3.96 7.67
CA GLY A 113 -4.14 3.49 6.29
C GLY A 113 -4.29 1.97 6.17
N SER A 114 -3.62 1.20 7.03
CA SER A 114 -3.75 -0.27 7.02
C SER A 114 -5.16 -0.74 7.39
N LEU A 115 -5.83 -0.07 8.35
CA LEU A 115 -7.22 -0.39 8.68
C LEU A 115 -8.16 -0.10 7.51
N LEU A 116 -8.01 1.06 6.87
CA LEU A 116 -8.78 1.41 5.67
C LEU A 116 -8.51 0.43 4.52
N ALA A 117 -7.26 0.00 4.34
CA ALA A 117 -6.90 -0.97 3.31
C ALA A 117 -7.60 -2.32 3.53
N GLY A 118 -7.54 -2.87 4.75
CA GLY A 118 -8.22 -4.12 5.08
C GLY A 118 -9.74 -4.00 4.97
N TRP A 119 -10.31 -2.87 5.40
CA TRP A 119 -11.74 -2.60 5.28
C TRP A 119 -12.21 -2.54 3.82
N ILE A 120 -11.51 -1.78 2.97
CA ILE A 120 -11.88 -1.61 1.56
C ILE A 120 -11.70 -2.90 0.77
N GLY A 121 -10.60 -3.63 0.98
CA GLY A 121 -10.42 -4.91 0.31
C GLY A 121 -11.47 -5.95 0.72
N HIS A 122 -11.88 -5.93 2.00
CA HIS A 122 -13.00 -6.75 2.48
C HIS A 122 -14.31 -6.38 1.77
N LEU A 123 -14.65 -5.08 1.70
CA LEU A 123 -15.89 -4.62 1.03
C LEU A 123 -15.95 -4.99 -0.46
N VAL A 124 -14.82 -4.94 -1.16
CA VAL A 124 -14.76 -5.27 -2.60
C VAL A 124 -14.93 -6.77 -2.82
N ARG A 125 -14.43 -7.61 -1.91
CA ARG A 125 -14.35 -9.05 -2.13
C ARG A 125 -15.46 -9.85 -1.48
N SER A 126 -15.96 -9.42 -0.32
CA SER A 126 -16.94 -10.16 0.47
C SER A 126 -18.24 -10.47 -0.28
N PRO A 127 -18.87 -9.54 -1.03
CA PRO A 127 -20.18 -9.81 -1.66
C PRO A 127 -20.13 -10.98 -2.65
N GLY A 128 -19.11 -11.01 -3.53
CA GLY A 128 -19.00 -12.02 -4.58
C GLY A 128 -18.76 -13.44 -4.08
N VAL A 129 -18.23 -13.60 -2.86
CA VAL A 129 -18.04 -14.92 -2.23
C VAL A 129 -19.25 -15.33 -1.40
N LEU A 130 -19.91 -14.38 -0.74
CA LEU A 130 -21.13 -14.64 0.02
C LEU A 130 -22.28 -15.11 -0.87
N ASP A 131 -22.38 -14.58 -2.09
CA ASP A 131 -23.42 -14.98 -3.06
C ASP A 131 -23.26 -16.43 -3.56
N GLN A 132 -22.10 -17.05 -3.35
CA GLN A 132 -21.82 -18.44 -3.75
C GLN A 132 -22.13 -19.45 -2.64
N LEU A 133 -22.46 -18.99 -1.43
CA LEU A 133 -22.77 -19.88 -0.31
C LEU A 133 -24.17 -20.49 -0.46
N PRO A 134 -24.34 -21.77 -0.13
CA PRO A 134 -25.67 -22.36 0.01
C PRO A 134 -26.49 -21.57 1.06
N PRO A 135 -27.82 -21.43 0.89
CA PRO A 135 -28.66 -20.67 1.80
C PRO A 135 -28.69 -21.22 3.24
N ASN A 136 -28.23 -22.45 3.44
CA ASN A 136 -28.15 -23.13 4.73
C ASN A 136 -26.70 -23.30 5.23
N ALA A 137 -25.75 -22.51 4.72
CA ALA A 137 -24.37 -22.59 5.19
C ALA A 137 -24.27 -22.28 6.69
N GLY A 138 -23.57 -23.14 7.44
CA GLY A 138 -23.37 -22.94 8.87
C GLY A 138 -22.60 -21.65 9.16
N SER A 139 -22.84 -21.05 10.34
CA SER A 139 -22.17 -19.82 10.79
C SER A 139 -20.64 -19.92 10.79
N TYR A 140 -20.10 -21.12 10.99
CA TYR A 140 -18.66 -21.39 10.89
C TYR A 140 -18.12 -21.20 9.46
N VAL A 141 -18.85 -21.70 8.45
CA VAL A 141 -18.47 -21.52 7.04
C VAL A 141 -18.59 -20.06 6.64
N ILE A 142 -19.63 -19.37 7.09
CA ILE A 142 -19.78 -17.92 6.88
C ILE A 142 -18.59 -17.17 7.49
N SER A 143 -18.14 -17.54 8.70
CA SER A 143 -16.99 -16.91 9.36
C SER A 143 -15.62 -17.27 8.75
N LEU A 144 -15.52 -18.39 8.02
CA LEU A 144 -14.34 -18.76 7.24
C LEU A 144 -14.28 -18.01 5.91
N VAL A 145 -15.44 -17.85 5.28
CA VAL A 145 -15.61 -17.21 3.98
C VAL A 145 -15.65 -15.67 4.09
N ASP A 146 -15.97 -15.16 5.27
CA ASP A 146 -15.83 -13.74 5.62
C ASP A 146 -14.34 -13.35 5.56
N MET A 147 -13.93 -12.87 4.38
CA MET A 147 -12.58 -12.41 4.07
C MET A 147 -12.27 -11.14 4.86
N ARG A 148 -11.96 -11.32 6.14
CA ARG A 148 -11.31 -10.33 6.98
C ARG A 148 -9.87 -10.77 7.24
N VAL A 149 -8.97 -9.81 7.26
CA VAL A 149 -7.59 -10.03 7.71
C VAL A 149 -7.67 -10.54 9.14
N ARG A 150 -7.44 -11.85 9.35
CA ARG A 150 -7.63 -12.48 10.67
C ARG A 150 -6.49 -12.12 11.60
N SER A 151 -5.29 -12.00 11.06
CA SER A 151 -4.14 -11.55 11.82
C SER A 151 -4.19 -10.03 12.02
N THR A 152 -4.76 -9.60 13.14
CA THR A 152 -4.78 -8.18 13.56
C THR A 152 -3.37 -7.58 13.64
N GLY A 153 -2.34 -8.41 13.84
CA GLY A 153 -0.94 -8.00 13.80
C GLY A 153 -0.49 -7.46 12.44
N LEU A 154 -1.14 -7.86 11.33
CA LEU A 154 -0.78 -7.38 9.99
C LEU A 154 -1.08 -5.89 9.79
N TYR A 155 -2.03 -5.31 10.53
CA TYR A 155 -2.26 -3.86 10.53
C TYR A 155 -1.06 -3.07 11.09
N LEU A 156 -0.17 -3.72 11.84
CA LEU A 156 1.04 -3.08 12.37
C LEU A 156 2.22 -3.15 11.40
N VAL A 157 2.16 -3.99 10.35
CA VAL A 157 3.28 -4.16 9.42
C VAL A 157 3.63 -2.84 8.75
N LEU A 158 2.64 -2.10 8.23
CA LEU A 158 2.88 -0.83 7.57
C LEU A 158 3.51 0.23 8.49
N PRO A 159 2.93 0.57 9.68
CA PRO A 159 3.55 1.57 10.55
C PRO A 159 4.90 1.12 11.12
N LEU A 160 5.07 -0.15 11.50
CA LEU A 160 6.35 -0.65 12.03
C LEU A 160 7.46 -0.60 11.00
N THR A 161 7.18 -1.03 9.76
CA THR A 161 8.18 -1.02 8.69
C THR A 161 8.55 0.40 8.27
N ALA A 162 7.58 1.32 8.23
CA ALA A 162 7.85 2.74 7.97
C ALA A 162 8.75 3.36 9.05
N LEU A 163 8.47 3.09 10.33
CA LEU A 163 9.31 3.57 11.44
C LEU A 163 10.70 2.96 11.42
N LEU A 164 10.80 1.64 11.19
CA LEU A 164 12.07 0.94 11.11
C LEU A 164 12.94 1.52 9.99
N VAL A 165 12.38 1.70 8.80
CA VAL A 165 13.11 2.29 7.66
C VAL A 165 13.51 3.72 7.94
N LEU A 166 12.65 4.54 8.55
CA LEU A 166 13.01 5.90 8.95
C LEU A 166 14.16 5.89 9.98
N ALA A 167 14.07 5.07 11.02
CA ALA A 167 15.06 4.96 12.08
C ALA A 167 16.42 4.51 11.53
N LEU A 168 16.45 3.44 10.73
CA LEU A 168 17.67 2.96 10.07
C LEU A 168 18.26 4.02 9.14
N SER A 169 17.42 4.73 8.38
CA SER A 169 17.87 5.79 7.47
C SER A 169 18.41 7.04 8.18
N LEU A 170 18.01 7.28 9.42
CA LEU A 170 18.56 8.34 10.27
C LEU A 170 19.86 7.91 10.96
N TRP A 171 19.98 6.62 11.26
CA TRP A 171 21.16 6.05 11.91
C TRP A 171 22.34 5.87 10.95
N LEU A 172 22.06 5.56 9.68
CA LEU A 172 23.09 5.46 8.66
C LEU A 172 23.74 6.83 8.42
N PRO A 173 25.08 6.95 8.52
CA PRO A 173 25.83 8.15 8.18
C PRO A 173 25.92 8.28 6.66
N ALA A 174 24.78 8.24 5.97
CA ALA A 174 24.74 8.38 4.54
C ALA A 174 24.94 9.86 4.20
N PRO A 175 26.02 10.23 3.47
CA PRO A 175 26.13 11.53 2.83
C PRO A 175 25.17 11.53 1.64
N TRP A 176 23.87 11.45 1.89
CA TRP A 176 22.92 11.63 0.81
C TRP A 176 23.12 13.06 0.33
N PRO A 177 23.42 13.29 -0.97
CA PRO A 177 23.48 14.63 -1.50
C PRO A 177 22.08 15.22 -1.31
N ARG A 178 21.89 15.94 -0.20
CA ARG A 178 20.80 16.88 -0.02
C ARG A 178 21.02 17.85 -1.17
N GLY A 179 20.36 17.58 -2.29
CA GLY A 179 20.47 18.35 -3.51
C GLY A 179 20.38 19.80 -3.09
N ARG A 180 21.57 20.43 -3.06
CA ARG A 180 21.84 21.74 -2.50
C ARG A 180 20.74 22.59 -3.07
N ARG A 181 19.74 22.93 -2.25
CA ARG A 181 18.48 23.55 -2.66
C ARG A 181 18.89 24.66 -3.61
N ARG A 182 18.76 24.35 -4.90
CA ARG A 182 19.48 25.04 -5.97
C ARG A 182 19.11 26.48 -5.76
N GLY A 183 20.15 27.27 -5.51
CA GLY A 183 19.95 28.60 -5.00
C GLY A 183 18.79 29.24 -5.75
N THR A 184 17.81 29.70 -4.99
CA THR A 184 17.68 31.14 -4.96
C THR A 184 19.07 31.69 -4.61
N GLU A 185 20.00 31.65 -5.58
CA GLU A 185 20.64 32.88 -5.99
C GLU A 185 19.48 33.87 -5.95
N LEU A 186 19.42 34.61 -4.85
CA LEU A 186 19.70 36.02 -4.96
C LEU A 186 20.32 36.27 -6.35
N VAL A 187 19.47 36.39 -7.36
CA VAL A 187 19.59 37.49 -8.29
C VAL A 187 19.90 38.62 -7.35
N ALA A 188 21.19 38.94 -7.25
CA ALA A 188 21.66 40.06 -6.47
C ALA A 188 20.76 41.18 -6.95
N GLN A 189 19.78 41.55 -6.13
CA GLN A 189 18.93 42.67 -6.40
C GLN A 189 19.96 43.79 -6.49
N PRO A 190 20.23 44.34 -7.69
CA PRO A 190 21.29 45.32 -7.82
C PRO A 190 20.91 46.42 -6.84
N ALA A 191 21.76 46.58 -5.82
CA ALA A 191 21.62 47.63 -4.83
C ALA A 191 21.90 48.94 -5.57
N GLY A 192 20.86 49.43 -6.21
CA GLY A 192 20.90 50.58 -7.09
C GLY A 192 19.47 50.84 -7.49
N LEU A 193 18.93 51.93 -6.96
CA LEU A 193 17.81 52.65 -7.55
C LEU A 193 18.18 52.92 -9.01
N ALA A 194 17.89 51.98 -9.91
CA ALA A 194 17.95 52.22 -11.33
C ALA A 194 16.87 53.26 -11.60
N GLU A 195 17.32 54.46 -11.93
CA GLU A 195 16.51 55.46 -12.62
C GLU A 195 15.63 54.77 -13.67
N PRO A 196 14.37 55.20 -13.83
CA PRO A 196 13.45 54.63 -14.83
C PRO A 196 14.07 54.61 -16.25
N ASP A 197 15.03 55.48 -16.54
CA ASP A 197 15.74 55.54 -17.82
C ASP A 197 16.71 54.36 -18.05
N ALA A 198 17.30 53.79 -17.00
CA ALA A 198 18.21 52.64 -17.11
C ALA A 198 17.46 51.35 -17.44
N VAL A 199 16.20 51.23 -17.01
CA VAL A 199 15.34 50.08 -17.36
C VAL A 199 14.96 50.12 -18.84
N PHE A 200 14.71 51.31 -19.39
CA PHE A 200 14.44 51.49 -20.82
C PHE A 200 15.70 51.26 -21.68
N ALA A 201 16.87 51.67 -21.21
CA ALA A 201 18.15 51.39 -21.88
C ALA A 201 18.53 49.90 -21.85
N ALA A 202 18.23 49.19 -20.77
CA ALA A 202 18.45 47.74 -20.68
C ALA A 202 17.46 46.96 -21.56
N ALA A 203 16.21 47.40 -21.66
CA ALA A 203 15.21 46.81 -22.55
C ALA A 203 15.55 47.01 -24.04
N SER A 204 16.18 48.13 -24.41
CA SER A 204 16.62 48.39 -25.79
C SER A 204 17.92 47.67 -26.18
N ALA A 205 18.71 47.21 -25.21
CA ALA A 205 19.90 46.37 -25.45
C ALA A 205 19.56 44.89 -25.74
N PHE A 206 18.30 44.48 -25.55
CA PHE A 206 17.86 43.12 -25.87
C PHE A 206 17.75 42.96 -27.39
N GLN A 207 18.86 42.62 -28.05
CA GLN A 207 18.81 42.14 -29.42
C GLN A 207 18.38 40.67 -29.40
N PRO A 208 17.17 40.33 -29.89
CA PRO A 208 16.77 38.94 -30.00
C PRO A 208 17.77 38.22 -30.90
N ARG A 209 18.34 37.12 -30.41
CA ARG A 209 19.24 36.26 -31.16
C ARG A 209 18.53 35.87 -32.46
N PRO A 210 19.14 36.08 -33.65
CA PRO A 210 18.51 35.73 -34.92
C PRO A 210 18.10 34.26 -34.89
N LEU A 211 16.80 34.00 -35.03
CA LEU A 211 16.31 32.65 -35.18
C LEU A 211 16.83 32.10 -36.51
N PRO A 212 17.35 30.86 -36.55
CA PRO A 212 17.72 30.21 -37.80
C PRO A 212 16.42 29.89 -38.54
N PHE A 213 15.99 30.79 -39.41
CA PHE A 213 14.99 30.46 -40.41
C PHE A 213 15.65 29.51 -41.41
N ALA A 214 15.11 28.30 -41.46
CA ALA A 214 15.45 27.31 -42.46
C ALA A 214 15.13 27.87 -43.85
N ASP A 215 16.15 27.93 -44.70
CA ASP A 215 15.99 28.11 -46.14
C ASP A 215 15.39 26.83 -46.75
N ASP A 216 14.10 26.60 -46.53
CA ASP A 216 13.33 25.60 -47.26
C ASP A 216 12.85 26.21 -48.58
N GLY A 217 13.75 26.23 -49.57
CA GLY A 217 13.41 26.55 -50.95
C GLY A 217 12.54 25.45 -51.58
N PRO A 218 11.44 25.79 -52.28
CA PRO A 218 10.61 24.80 -52.96
C PRO A 218 11.31 24.26 -54.21
N SER A 219 11.79 23.02 -54.12
CA SER A 219 12.24 22.27 -55.30
C SER A 219 11.03 21.79 -56.09
N ALA A 220 10.99 22.21 -57.35
CA ALA A 220 9.96 21.93 -58.35
C ALA A 220 9.92 20.44 -58.77
N PRO A 221 8.85 19.99 -59.45
CA PRO A 221 8.51 18.60 -59.65
C PRO A 221 9.18 18.03 -60.91
N GLY A 222 9.60 16.76 -60.85
CA GLY A 222 10.18 16.12 -62.02
C GLY A 222 10.33 14.60 -61.92
N VAL A 223 9.41 13.94 -62.63
CA VAL A 223 9.65 12.76 -63.49
C VAL A 223 9.62 11.37 -62.85
N ASP A 224 8.62 10.62 -63.32
CA ASP A 224 8.34 9.20 -63.16
C ASP A 224 9.51 8.29 -63.58
N THR A 225 9.64 7.12 -62.92
CA THR A 225 9.66 5.82 -63.63
C THR A 225 9.42 4.66 -62.66
N PRO A 226 8.74 3.57 -63.11
CA PRO A 226 8.32 2.45 -62.27
C PRO A 226 9.29 1.26 -62.37
N ASP A 227 8.89 0.17 -61.69
CA ASP A 227 9.43 -1.20 -61.73
C ASP A 227 10.64 -1.48 -60.83
N ALA A 228 10.43 -2.33 -59.82
CA ALA A 228 10.70 -3.75 -60.00
C ALA A 228 10.39 -4.53 -58.71
N ALA A 229 9.72 -5.66 -58.93
CA ALA A 229 9.40 -6.66 -57.94
C ALA A 229 10.62 -7.22 -57.21
N SER A 230 10.43 -7.56 -55.92
CA SER A 230 10.95 -8.83 -55.42
C SER A 230 10.22 -9.29 -54.14
N PRO A 231 9.53 -10.44 -54.19
CA PRO A 231 9.05 -11.17 -53.03
C PRO A 231 10.04 -12.28 -52.65
N ASN A 232 10.25 -12.51 -51.36
CA ASN A 232 10.74 -13.75 -50.71
C ASN A 232 11.04 -13.38 -49.25
N GLY A 233 10.69 -14.15 -48.23
CA GLY A 233 10.18 -15.51 -48.14
C GLY A 233 10.29 -15.95 -46.66
N ALA A 234 9.51 -16.98 -46.32
CA ALA A 234 9.49 -17.82 -45.11
C ALA A 234 10.84 -17.95 -44.33
N ALA A 235 10.90 -18.25 -43.03
CA ALA A 235 10.14 -19.27 -42.29
C ALA A 235 10.41 -19.16 -40.74
N PRO A 236 9.72 -19.97 -39.91
CA PRO A 236 9.77 -19.91 -38.44
C PRO A 236 10.71 -20.97 -37.83
N ASN A 237 11.33 -20.66 -36.69
CA ASN A 237 11.95 -21.61 -35.76
C ASN A 237 11.45 -21.21 -34.35
N GLY A 238 10.85 -22.03 -33.49
CA GLY A 238 11.00 -23.47 -33.29
C GLY A 238 12.03 -23.72 -32.18
N ALA A 239 11.63 -23.72 -30.90
CA ALA A 239 12.33 -24.43 -29.82
C ALA A 239 11.48 -24.48 -28.53
N ALA A 240 11.13 -25.71 -28.12
CA ALA A 240 10.63 -26.06 -26.79
C ALA A 240 11.78 -26.16 -25.77
N PRO A 241 11.45 -26.23 -24.46
CA PRO A 241 11.96 -27.34 -23.66
C PRO A 241 10.82 -27.95 -22.82
N THR A 242 10.39 -29.20 -23.06
CA THR A 242 10.87 -30.45 -22.43
C THR A 242 11.53 -30.32 -21.06
N GLY A 243 10.81 -30.83 -20.05
CA GLY A 243 11.33 -31.81 -19.10
C GLY A 243 12.29 -31.31 -18.02
N SER A 244 11.79 -31.22 -16.78
CA SER A 244 12.62 -31.46 -15.61
C SER A 244 11.95 -32.50 -14.73
N ASP A 245 12.40 -33.74 -14.92
CA ASP A 245 12.44 -34.75 -13.88
C ASP A 245 13.23 -34.22 -12.67
N ARG A 246 12.65 -34.32 -11.48
CA ARG A 246 13.37 -34.50 -10.22
C ARG A 246 12.62 -35.60 -9.48
N VAL A 247 13.03 -36.85 -9.66
CA VAL A 247 14.01 -37.54 -8.79
C VAL A 247 13.66 -37.31 -7.32
N GLY A 248 12.97 -38.30 -6.77
CA GLY A 248 12.77 -38.43 -5.34
C GLY A 248 14.08 -38.62 -4.60
N VAL A 249 14.10 -38.12 -3.38
CA VAL A 249 15.03 -38.56 -2.33
C VAL A 249 14.14 -39.04 -1.20
N GLY A 250 14.21 -40.35 -0.95
CA GLY A 250 13.62 -40.97 0.22
C GLY A 250 14.30 -40.48 1.49
N GLY A 251 13.51 -40.28 2.53
CA GLY A 251 13.95 -40.13 3.91
C GLY A 251 13.07 -41.01 4.78
N ALA A 252 13.56 -42.22 5.03
CA ALA A 252 12.99 -43.17 5.97
C ALA A 252 13.34 -42.78 7.41
N GLY A 253 12.45 -43.13 8.34
CA GLY A 253 12.83 -43.57 9.69
C GLY A 253 12.81 -42.48 10.77
N GLY A 254 11.92 -42.66 11.75
CA GLY A 254 11.90 -41.85 12.96
C GLY A 254 10.68 -42.10 13.82
N SER A 255 10.47 -43.36 14.20
CA SER A 255 9.53 -43.78 15.23
C SER A 255 9.99 -43.30 16.61
N GLU A 256 9.26 -42.36 17.22
CA GLU A 256 9.29 -42.13 18.66
C GLU A 256 7.85 -41.93 19.16
N ASP A 257 7.26 -43.06 19.54
CA ASP A 257 6.29 -43.16 20.62
C ASP A 257 7.13 -43.23 21.92
N PRO A 258 6.84 -42.40 22.94
CA PRO A 258 6.08 -42.99 24.05
C PRO A 258 5.11 -42.01 24.73
N GLY A 259 3.94 -42.53 25.08
CA GLY A 259 3.41 -42.33 26.44
C GLY A 259 1.96 -41.87 26.53
N PRO A 260 1.05 -42.71 27.04
CA PRO A 260 -0.30 -42.31 27.41
C PRO A 260 -0.26 -41.72 28.82
N GLU A 261 -0.24 -40.40 28.94
CA GLU A 261 -0.43 -39.73 30.22
C GLU A 261 -1.91 -39.40 30.38
N GLY A 262 -2.55 -40.16 31.29
CA GLY A 262 -3.95 -40.01 31.64
C GLY A 262 -4.21 -38.63 32.22
N GLN A 263 -5.27 -37.98 31.73
CA GLN A 263 -5.85 -36.82 32.37
C GLN A 263 -7.37 -36.94 32.32
N ASP A 264 -7.85 -37.64 33.35
CA ASP A 264 -9.00 -37.29 34.19
C ASP A 264 -10.31 -36.97 33.46
N ASP A 265 -11.17 -37.99 33.46
CA ASP A 265 -12.57 -37.96 33.10
C ASP A 265 -13.34 -37.08 34.08
N GLY A 266 -13.31 -35.77 33.83
CA GLY A 266 -14.21 -34.78 34.42
C GLY A 266 -15.63 -35.02 33.91
N GLU A 267 -16.31 -35.99 34.52
CA GLU A 267 -17.71 -36.34 34.36
C GLU A 267 -18.60 -35.15 34.77
N VAL A 268 -18.76 -34.17 33.86
CA VAL A 268 -19.74 -33.11 34.04
C VAL A 268 -21.12 -33.70 33.78
N SER A 269 -21.75 -34.09 34.89
CA SER A 269 -23.16 -34.41 35.04
C SER A 269 -24.03 -33.51 34.15
N ARG A 270 -24.52 -34.07 33.04
CA ARG A 270 -25.60 -33.45 32.27
C ARG A 270 -26.93 -33.70 32.99
N PRO A 271 -27.75 -32.67 33.27
CA PRO A 271 -29.05 -32.87 33.85
C PRO A 271 -29.95 -33.65 32.86
N ARG A 272 -30.47 -34.79 33.30
CA ARG A 272 -31.59 -35.49 32.66
C ARG A 272 -32.77 -34.53 32.59
N MET A 273 -33.07 -34.02 31.40
CA MET A 273 -34.37 -33.40 31.15
C MET A 273 -35.45 -34.49 31.16
N PRO A 274 -36.58 -34.28 31.86
CA PRO A 274 -37.69 -35.21 31.85
C PRO A 274 -38.29 -35.29 30.44
N LEU A 275 -38.48 -36.53 30.00
CA LEU A 275 -39.22 -36.89 28.79
C LEU A 275 -40.66 -36.35 28.97
N GLY A 276 -40.97 -35.23 28.32
CA GLY A 276 -42.31 -34.68 28.28
C GLY A 276 -43.18 -35.53 27.38
N ASP A 277 -44.32 -35.95 27.93
CA ASP A 277 -45.33 -36.79 27.32
C ASP A 277 -45.80 -36.26 25.96
N VAL A 278 -45.79 -37.16 24.97
CA VAL A 278 -46.39 -36.96 23.65
C VAL A 278 -47.89 -37.18 23.79
N GLU A 279 -48.65 -36.09 23.89
CA GLU A 279 -50.11 -36.12 23.75
C GLU A 279 -50.49 -36.61 22.34
N ARG A 280 -51.30 -37.67 22.28
CA ARG A 280 -51.95 -38.14 21.05
C ARG A 280 -53.18 -37.28 20.77
N PRO A 281 -53.39 -36.80 19.54
CA PRO A 281 -54.67 -36.22 19.15
C PRO A 281 -55.71 -37.32 18.90
N SER A 282 -56.89 -37.11 19.46
CA SER A 282 -58.14 -37.84 19.19
C SER A 282 -58.81 -37.39 17.90
#